data_AF-A0A523RVW4-F1
#
_entry.id   AF-A0A523RVW4-F1
#
_cell.length_a   1.000
_cell.length_b   1.000
_cell.length_c   1.000
_cell.angle_alpha   90.00
_cell.angle_beta   90.00
_cell.angle_gamma   90.00
#
_symmetry.space_group_name_H-M   'P 1'
#
loop_
_entity.id
_entity.type
_entity.pdbx_description
1 polymer ?
#
loop_
_entity_poly.entity_id
_entity_poly.type
_entity_poly.pdbx_seq_one_letter_code
_entity_poly.pdbx_strand_id
1 'polypeptide(L)' 'ASPYEASELRKKFGGDFLLVIPGIRLKGYKKNEQKRVLGPKEAIERGADFLVVGRPILTSDNPVKTTKRILKEIES' A
#
# COMPACT_ATOMS: atom_id res chain seq x y z
N ALA A 1 -9.25 -2.78 -6.39
CA ALA A 1 -10.02 -2.57 -5.15
C ALA A 1 -9.41 -1.41 -4.37
N SER A 2 -10.23 -0.64 -3.68
CA SER A 2 -9.75 0.34 -2.69
C SER A 2 -9.11 -0.42 -1.51
N PRO A 3 -8.08 0.14 -0.83
CA PRO A 3 -7.45 -0.52 0.32
C PRO A 3 -8.41 -0.94 1.45
N TYR A 4 -9.60 -0.33 1.50
CA TYR A 4 -10.63 -0.65 2.50
C TYR A 4 -11.45 -1.90 2.19
N GLU A 5 -11.52 -2.31 0.93
CA GLU A 5 -12.27 -3.49 0.47
C GLU A 5 -11.42 -4.77 0.59
N ALA A 6 -10.11 -4.65 0.78
CA ALA A 6 -9.17 -5.77 0.76
C ALA A 6 -9.55 -6.88 1.74
N SER A 7 -9.96 -6.54 2.96
CA SER A 7 -10.36 -7.54 3.97
C SER A 7 -11.64 -8.28 3.58
N GLU A 8 -12.63 -7.58 3.04
CA GLU A 8 -13.88 -8.19 2.61
C GLU A 8 -13.68 -9.08 1.37
N LEU A 9 -12.88 -8.62 0.42
CA LEU A 9 -12.50 -9.40 -0.77
C LEU A 9 -11.70 -10.64 -0.39
N ARG A 10 -10.75 -10.52 0.56
CA ARG A 10 -9.98 -11.68 1.05
C ARG A 10 -10.88 -12.71 1.71
N LYS A 11 -11.85 -12.28 2.53
CA LYS A 11 -12.84 -13.17 3.14
C LYS A 11 -13.73 -13.85 2.10
N LYS A 12 -14.11 -13.14 1.05
CA LYS A 12 -15.02 -13.65 0.02
C LYS A 12 -14.36 -14.61 -0.97
N PHE A 13 -13.12 -14.34 -1.36
CA PHE A 13 -12.44 -15.05 -2.44
C PHE A 13 -11.30 -15.98 -2.00
N GLY A 14 -10.94 -15.98 -0.70
CA GLY A 14 -9.91 -16.87 -0.17
C GLY A 14 -8.49 -16.50 -0.63
N GLY A 15 -7.53 -17.41 -0.41
CA GLY A 15 -6.10 -17.19 -0.69
C GLY A 15 -5.72 -17.20 -2.17
N ASP A 16 -6.47 -17.89 -3.02
CA ASP A 16 -6.13 -18.08 -4.44
C ASP A 16 -6.41 -16.84 -5.31
N PHE A 17 -7.13 -15.85 -4.75
CA PHE A 17 -7.44 -14.61 -5.44
C PHE A 17 -6.41 -13.53 -5.14
N LEU A 18 -5.70 -13.08 -6.17
CA LEU A 18 -4.67 -12.05 -6.02
C LEU A 18 -5.28 -10.66 -5.81
N LEU A 19 -4.94 -10.03 -4.69
CA LEU A 19 -5.36 -8.67 -4.33
C LEU A 19 -4.22 -7.67 -4.59
N VAL A 20 -4.35 -6.95 -5.71
CA VAL A 20 -3.47 -5.84 -6.09
C VAL A 20 -4.09 -4.52 -5.62
N ILE A 21 -3.42 -3.84 -4.68
CA ILE A 21 -3.92 -2.62 -4.04
C ILE A 21 -3.09 -1.39 -4.44
N PRO A 22 -3.65 -0.48 -5.24
CA PRO A 22 -3.02 0.80 -5.55
C PRO A 22 -3.31 1.87 -4.50
N GLY A 23 -2.53 2.96 -4.56
CA GLY A 23 -2.78 4.16 -3.75
C GLY A 23 -2.17 4.12 -2.35
N ILE A 24 -1.11 3.33 -2.15
CA ILE A 24 -0.38 3.27 -0.87
C ILE A 24 0.38 4.57 -0.60
N ARG A 25 0.33 5.06 0.64
CA ARG A 25 1.12 6.21 1.08
C ARG A 25 1.93 5.93 2.33
N LEU A 26 3.14 6.48 2.31
CA LEU A 26 4.04 6.54 3.45
C LEU A 26 3.65 7.63 4.44
N LYS A 27 3.84 7.36 5.74
CA LYS A 27 3.74 8.38 6.79
C LYS A 27 4.77 9.51 6.53
N GLY A 28 4.28 10.73 6.34
CA GLY A 28 5.11 11.93 6.12
C GLY A 28 5.11 12.51 4.69
N TYR A 29 4.43 11.88 3.72
CA TYR A 29 4.25 12.46 2.37
C TYR A 29 3.00 13.36 2.30
N LYS A 30 3.12 14.55 1.70
CA LYS A 30 2.11 15.64 1.66
C LYS A 30 0.67 15.17 1.40
N LYS A 31 -0.28 15.69 2.19
CA LYS A 31 -1.70 15.31 2.35
C LYS A 31 -2.63 15.59 1.15
N ASN A 32 -2.11 15.80 -0.06
CA ASN A 32 -2.93 16.30 -1.16
C ASN A 32 -3.59 15.16 -1.97
N GLU A 33 -4.93 15.19 -1.95
CA GLU A 33 -5.87 14.68 -2.97
C GLU A 33 -6.14 13.17 -3.10
N GLN A 34 -6.25 12.44 -2.00
CA GLN A 34 -7.05 11.20 -2.00
C GLN A 34 -7.67 10.98 -0.62
N LYS A 35 -9.01 10.91 -0.53
CA LYS A 35 -9.78 10.71 0.72
C LYS A 35 -9.70 9.28 1.28
N ARG A 36 -9.06 8.34 0.55
CA ARG A 36 -9.00 6.91 0.88
C ARG A 36 -7.55 6.44 0.72
N VAL A 37 -6.75 6.51 1.77
CA VAL A 37 -5.33 6.15 1.71
C VAL A 37 -4.95 5.27 2.88
N LEU A 38 -4.20 4.22 2.58
CA LEU A 38 -3.81 3.19 3.54
C LEU A 38 -2.29 3.07 3.55
N GLY A 39 -1.73 2.79 4.73
CA GLY A 39 -0.30 2.54 4.88
C GLY A 39 0.12 1.21 4.24
N PRO A 40 1.41 1.01 3.90
CA PRO A 40 1.89 -0.27 3.37
C PRO A 40 1.57 -1.45 4.27
N LYS A 41 1.90 -1.35 5.57
CA LYS A 41 1.63 -2.40 6.58
C LYS A 41 0.16 -2.76 6.65
N GLU A 42 -0.68 -1.74 6.82
CA GLU A 42 -2.11 -1.92 6.97
C GLU A 42 -2.74 -2.59 5.73
N ALA A 43 -2.16 -2.38 4.53
CA ALA A 43 -2.69 -2.98 3.30
C ALA A 43 -2.41 -4.48 3.27
N ILE A 44 -1.20 -4.88 3.68
CA ILE A 44 -0.81 -6.29 3.82
C ILE A 44 -1.64 -6.96 4.92
N GLU A 45 -1.80 -6.32 6.08
CA GLU A 45 -2.63 -6.84 7.19
C GLU A 45 -4.10 -7.04 6.78
N ARG A 46 -4.60 -6.22 5.85
CA ARG A 46 -5.95 -6.37 5.27
C ARG A 46 -6.02 -7.40 4.15
N GLY A 47 -4.91 -8.06 3.82
CA GLY A 47 -4.85 -9.18 2.88
C GLY A 47 -4.41 -8.82 1.47
N ALA A 48 -3.76 -7.68 1.24
CA ALA A 48 -3.15 -7.38 -0.06
C ALA A 48 -1.97 -8.31 -0.35
N ASP A 49 -1.87 -8.81 -1.58
CA ASP A 49 -0.68 -9.56 -2.04
C ASP A 49 0.33 -8.63 -2.71
N PHE A 50 -0.16 -7.61 -3.41
CA PHE A 50 0.67 -6.65 -4.14
C PHE A 50 0.27 -5.22 -3.82
N LEU A 51 1.28 -4.38 -3.65
CA LEU A 51 1.13 -2.95 -3.41
C LEU A 51 1.62 -2.17 -4.63
N VAL A 52 0.78 -1.31 -5.18
CA VAL A 52 1.20 -0.41 -6.26
C VAL A 52 1.55 0.96 -5.67
N VAL A 53 2.86 1.26 -5.66
CA VAL A 53 3.42 2.53 -5.18
C VAL A 53 4.02 3.31 -6.33
N GLY A 54 3.41 4.45 -6.67
CA GLY A 54 3.87 5.33 -7.74
C GLY A 54 4.60 6.57 -7.20
N ARG A 55 3.87 7.68 -7.11
CA ARG A 55 4.39 9.03 -6.77
C ARG A 55 5.40 9.06 -5.60
N PRO A 56 5.19 8.38 -4.45
CA PRO A 56 6.16 8.43 -3.36
C PRO A 56 7.58 8.02 -3.77
N ILE A 57 7.71 7.02 -4.66
CA ILE A 57 9.00 6.56 -5.18
C ILE A 57 9.45 7.45 -6.34
N LEU A 58 8.57 7.71 -7.29
CA LEU A 58 8.90 8.44 -8.53
C LEU A 58 9.30 9.91 -8.31
N THR A 59 8.77 10.56 -7.27
CA THR A 59 9.07 11.96 -6.94
C THR A 59 10.01 12.10 -5.73
N SER A 60 10.70 11.03 -5.35
CA SER A 60 11.67 11.07 -4.25
C SER A 60 13.05 11.49 -4.75
N ASP A 61 13.74 12.32 -3.97
CA ASP A 61 15.16 12.65 -4.19
C ASP A 61 16.07 11.41 -4.12
N ASN A 62 15.61 10.36 -3.42
CA ASN A 62 16.31 9.08 -3.36
C ASN A 62 15.30 7.91 -3.40
N PRO A 63 14.95 7.42 -4.61
CA PRO A 63 13.98 6.35 -4.80
C PRO A 63 14.33 5.06 -4.06
N VAL A 64 15.63 4.71 -3.99
CA VAL A 64 16.11 3.52 -3.28
C VAL A 64 15.86 3.63 -1.78
N LYS A 65 16.20 4.78 -1.18
CA LYS A 65 15.95 5.05 0.24
C LYS A 65 14.46 5.03 0.56
N THR A 66 13.62 5.61 -0.29
CA THR A 66 12.16 5.58 -0.12
C THR A 66 11.63 4.16 -0.20
N THR A 67 12.08 3.38 -1.18
CA THR A 67 11.67 1.98 -1.34
C THR A 67 12.05 1.14 -0.13
N LYS A 68 13.30 1.28 0.37
CA LYS A 68 13.75 0.62 1.60
C LYS A 68 12.88 1.00 2.82
N ARG A 69 12.43 2.24 2.91
CA ARG A 69 11.54 2.68 3.98
C ARG A 69 10.15 2.04 3.88
N ILE A 70 9.61 1.88 2.66
CA ILE A 70 8.33 1.18 2.43
C ILE A 70 8.46 -0.28 2.88
N LEU A 71 9.53 -0.97 2.45
CA LEU A 71 9.78 -2.36 2.84
C LEU A 71 9.91 -2.51 4.35
N LYS A 72 10.67 -1.62 5.00
CA LYS A 72 10.81 -1.62 6.46
C LYS A 72 9.46 -1.42 7.19
N GLU A 73 8.56 -0.61 6.64
CA GLU A 73 7.22 -0.41 7.22
C GLU A 73 6.35 -1.66 7.07
N ILE A 74 6.56 -2.48 6.04
CA ILE A 74 5.86 -3.76 5.84
C ILE A 74 6.37 -4.83 6.83
N GLU A 75 7.68 -4.88 7.07
CA GLU A 75 8.34 -5.88 7.92
C GLU A 75 8.22 -5.62 9.43
N SER A 76 8.01 -4.36 9.82
CA SER A 76 7.79 -3.93 11.23
C SER A 76 6.37 -4.18 11.66
#